data_AF-A0A0N6VB14-F1
#
_entry.id   AF-A0A0N6VB14-F1
#
_cell.length_a   1.000
_cell.length_b   1.000
_cell.length_c   1.000
_cell.angle_alpha   90.00
_cell.angle_beta   90.00
_cell.angle_gamma   90.00
#
_symmetry.space_group_name_H-M   'P 1'
#
loop_
_entity.id
_entity.type
_entity.pdbx_description
1 polymer ?
#
loop_
_entity_poly.entity_id
_entity_poly.type
_entity_poly.pdbx_seq_one_letter_code
_entity_poly.pdbx_strand_id
1 'polypeptide(L)'
;PSQRLAVRATSRLQSVPSGDIGLLCDTVVEEVRELTGYDRVMVYKFHEDEHGEVVAEIRRSDLEPYLGLHYPATDIPQASRFLFMQNRVRMICDCRATPVKVKQAEELKQPLCLVGSTLRAPHGCHAQYMANMGSIASLVMAVIVNGNGIDEDGVSGSGSGSGRSSIKLWGLVVCHHTSPRAVPFPLRSACEFLMQTFGLQINMELQLAAQLIENSILRTQTLLCDMLLRDAPIGIVTQSPSIMDLVKCDGAALYYGGMFWLLGVTPTEAQLKDIADWLLECHGDSTGLSTDSLADAGYPGAASLGDAVCGMAAARITSKDFLFWFRSHTAKEMKWGGAKHHPDDKDDGRRMHPRSSFKAFLEVVKRRSFPWENVEMDAIHSLQLILRGSFQDIDDSGTKTMVHARLNDLKLQSIDELSSVASEMVRLIETATAPILAVDSSGIVNGWNAKVGELTGLPVGEAMGKSLVHDLVFEESIETVEKMLYHALR
;
A
#
# COMPACT_ATOMS: atom_id res chain seq x y z
N PRO A 1 -4.15 -37.81 -19.72
CA PRO A 1 -5.43 -37.19 -19.27
C PRO A 1 -5.21 -36.06 -18.24
N SER A 2 -4.53 -36.36 -17.13
CA SER A 2 -4.25 -35.40 -16.03
C SER A 2 -3.44 -34.18 -16.47
N GLN A 3 -2.39 -34.35 -17.29
CA GLN A 3 -1.61 -33.22 -17.82
C GLN A 3 -2.42 -32.28 -18.72
N ARG A 4 -3.35 -32.82 -19.53
CA ARG A 4 -4.21 -31.99 -20.40
C ARG A 4 -5.19 -31.15 -19.58
N LEU A 5 -5.74 -31.72 -18.50
CA LEU A 5 -6.62 -30.98 -17.60
C LEU A 5 -5.86 -29.87 -16.87
N ALA A 6 -4.63 -30.14 -16.42
CA ALA A 6 -3.80 -29.11 -15.78
C ALA A 6 -3.41 -27.98 -16.74
N VAL A 7 -3.07 -28.28 -18.00
CA VAL A 7 -2.81 -27.25 -19.02
C VAL A 7 -4.04 -26.39 -19.28
N ARG A 8 -5.23 -27.01 -19.33
CA ARG A 8 -6.50 -26.28 -19.46
C ARG A 8 -6.76 -25.38 -18.25
N ALA A 9 -6.54 -25.89 -17.04
CA ALA A 9 -6.67 -25.14 -15.79
C ALA A 9 -5.72 -23.93 -15.75
N THR A 10 -4.45 -24.14 -16.10
CA THR A 10 -3.44 -23.08 -16.22
C THR A 10 -3.88 -22.01 -17.24
N SER A 11 -4.35 -22.44 -18.42
CA SER A 11 -4.81 -21.50 -19.45
C SER A 11 -6.03 -20.70 -19.01
N ARG A 12 -6.97 -21.32 -18.28
CA ARG A 12 -8.14 -20.60 -17.73
C ARG A 12 -7.70 -19.58 -16.70
N LEU A 13 -6.79 -19.96 -15.80
CA LEU A 13 -6.23 -19.05 -14.80
C LEU A 13 -5.53 -17.85 -15.46
N GLN A 14 -4.74 -18.08 -16.51
CA GLN A 14 -4.10 -17.02 -17.31
C GLN A 14 -5.05 -16.13 -18.11
N SER A 15 -6.29 -16.57 -18.34
CA SER A 15 -7.31 -15.78 -19.02
C SER A 15 -8.15 -14.92 -18.09
N VAL A 16 -7.95 -15.05 -16.76
CA VAL A 16 -8.62 -14.19 -15.78
C VAL A 16 -8.16 -12.75 -15.98
N PRO A 17 -9.06 -11.78 -16.14
CA PRO A 17 -8.69 -10.37 -16.25
C PRO A 17 -7.92 -9.90 -15.03
N SER A 18 -6.89 -9.08 -15.26
CA SER A 18 -6.16 -8.44 -14.17
C SER A 18 -7.03 -7.44 -13.39
N GLY A 19 -6.65 -7.20 -12.14
CA GLY A 19 -7.32 -6.28 -11.22
C GLY A 19 -8.26 -6.95 -10.21
N ASP A 20 -8.41 -8.27 -10.23
CA ASP A 20 -9.29 -9.00 -9.31
C ASP A 20 -8.65 -10.29 -8.76
N ILE A 21 -7.97 -10.14 -7.61
CA ILE A 21 -7.40 -11.27 -6.86
C ILE A 21 -8.50 -12.23 -6.37
N GLY A 22 -9.71 -11.73 -6.09
CA GLY A 22 -10.84 -12.54 -5.63
C GLY A 22 -11.27 -13.54 -6.70
N LEU A 23 -11.52 -13.06 -7.91
CA LEU A 23 -11.85 -13.91 -9.07
C LEU A 23 -10.74 -14.94 -9.37
N LEU A 24 -9.48 -14.54 -9.18
CA LEU A 24 -8.35 -15.44 -9.33
C LEU A 24 -8.35 -16.57 -8.29
N CYS A 25 -8.65 -16.23 -7.03
CA CYS A 25 -8.78 -17.20 -5.94
C CYS A 25 -9.98 -18.13 -6.15
N ASP A 26 -11.12 -17.63 -6.65
CA ASP A 26 -12.29 -18.44 -6.96
C ASP A 26 -12.00 -19.42 -8.10
N THR A 27 -11.35 -18.94 -9.16
CA THR A 27 -10.98 -19.78 -10.32
C THR A 27 -10.04 -20.92 -9.89
N VAL A 28 -9.05 -20.66 -9.03
CA VAL A 28 -8.11 -21.72 -8.63
C VAL A 28 -8.76 -22.79 -7.77
N VAL A 29 -9.71 -22.45 -6.89
CA VAL A 29 -10.39 -23.46 -6.06
C VAL A 29 -11.32 -24.34 -6.89
N GLU A 30 -11.99 -23.77 -7.91
CA GLU A 30 -12.80 -24.51 -8.88
C GLU A 30 -11.95 -25.55 -9.64
N GLU A 31 -10.85 -25.11 -10.24
CA GLU A 31 -9.96 -25.97 -11.03
C GLU A 31 -9.35 -27.08 -10.17
N VAL A 32 -8.86 -26.75 -8.97
CA VAL A 32 -8.30 -27.74 -8.05
C VAL A 32 -9.36 -28.75 -7.61
N ARG A 33 -10.61 -28.31 -7.37
CA ARG A 33 -11.69 -29.24 -7.01
C ARG A 33 -12.04 -30.17 -8.17
N GLU A 34 -12.14 -29.67 -9.40
CA GLU A 34 -12.40 -30.50 -10.58
C GLU A 34 -11.26 -31.52 -10.80
N LEU A 35 -10.01 -31.09 -10.66
CA LEU A 35 -8.83 -31.94 -10.82
C LEU A 35 -8.75 -33.03 -9.75
N THR A 36 -9.01 -32.69 -8.49
CA THR A 36 -8.68 -33.56 -7.35
C THR A 36 -9.87 -34.29 -6.74
N GLY A 37 -11.09 -33.78 -6.95
CA GLY A 37 -12.34 -34.35 -6.42
C GLY A 37 -12.44 -34.33 -4.89
N TYR A 38 -11.75 -33.40 -4.21
CA TYR A 38 -11.92 -33.19 -2.77
C TYR A 38 -13.29 -32.58 -2.45
N ASP A 39 -13.76 -32.79 -1.22
CA ASP A 39 -15.10 -32.32 -0.83
C ASP A 39 -15.12 -30.80 -0.63
N ARG A 40 -13.99 -30.24 -0.19
CA ARG A 40 -13.77 -28.81 0.01
C ARG A 40 -12.39 -28.45 -0.50
N VAL A 41 -12.28 -27.33 -1.20
CA VAL A 41 -11.03 -26.70 -1.61
C VAL A 41 -11.13 -25.22 -1.25
N MET A 42 -10.08 -24.68 -0.64
CA MET A 42 -10.05 -23.31 -0.17
C MET A 42 -8.69 -22.66 -0.37
N VAL A 43 -8.69 -21.36 -0.66
CA VAL A 43 -7.49 -20.52 -0.57
C VAL A 43 -7.41 -19.95 0.85
N TYR A 44 -6.30 -20.24 1.52
CA TYR A 44 -5.96 -19.77 2.85
C TYR A 44 -4.83 -18.74 2.74
N LYS A 45 -5.13 -17.46 2.91
CA LYS A 45 -4.17 -16.36 2.83
C LYS A 45 -3.55 -16.09 4.20
N PHE A 46 -2.24 -15.89 4.27
CA PHE A 46 -1.58 -15.38 5.48
C PHE A 46 -1.60 -13.85 5.49
N HIS A 47 -1.91 -13.28 6.66
CA HIS A 47 -1.81 -11.85 6.94
C HIS A 47 -0.43 -11.50 7.52
N GLU A 48 -0.18 -10.23 7.78
CA GLU A 48 1.12 -9.72 8.24
C GLU A 48 1.50 -10.25 9.63
N ASP A 49 0.54 -10.30 10.54
CA ASP A 49 0.62 -10.94 11.86
C ASP A 49 0.52 -12.47 11.79
N GLU A 50 0.72 -13.04 10.59
CA GLU A 50 0.89 -14.47 10.40
C GLU A 50 -0.35 -15.34 10.69
N HIS A 51 -1.47 -14.77 11.13
CA HIS A 51 -2.76 -15.47 11.13
C HIS A 51 -3.20 -15.69 9.68
N GLY A 52 -4.19 -16.56 9.47
CA GLY A 52 -4.71 -16.73 8.11
C GLY A 52 -6.21 -16.74 8.00
N GLU A 53 -6.66 -16.53 6.77
CA GLU A 53 -8.04 -16.30 6.40
C GLU A 53 -8.40 -17.16 5.19
N VAL A 54 -9.59 -17.75 5.21
CA VAL A 54 -10.16 -18.41 4.04
C VAL A 54 -10.77 -17.36 3.11
N VAL A 55 -10.04 -16.98 2.05
CA VAL A 55 -10.43 -15.90 1.13
C VAL A 55 -11.26 -16.37 -0.06
N ALA A 56 -11.19 -17.66 -0.39
CA ALA A 56 -12.03 -18.30 -1.41
C ALA A 56 -12.29 -19.75 -1.04
N GLU A 57 -13.47 -20.27 -1.38
CA GLU A 57 -13.88 -21.62 -1.03
C GLU A 57 -14.86 -22.19 -2.04
N ILE A 58 -14.64 -23.46 -2.42
CA ILE A 58 -15.66 -24.30 -3.06
C ILE A 58 -15.80 -25.59 -2.26
N ARG A 59 -17.05 -26.01 -2.01
CA ARG A 59 -17.35 -27.17 -1.18
C ARG A 59 -18.56 -27.95 -1.66
N ARG A 60 -18.70 -29.17 -1.16
CA ARG A 60 -19.95 -29.94 -1.19
C ARG A 60 -21.02 -29.21 -0.38
N SER A 61 -22.26 -29.20 -0.88
CA SER A 61 -23.35 -28.34 -0.39
C SER A 61 -23.77 -28.60 1.07
N ASP A 62 -23.61 -29.82 1.54
CA ASP A 62 -23.96 -30.29 2.90
C ASP A 62 -22.97 -29.87 3.99
N LEU A 63 -21.77 -29.41 3.64
CA LEU A 63 -20.75 -29.03 4.62
C LEU A 63 -20.99 -27.62 5.18
N GLU A 64 -20.42 -27.27 6.34
CA GLU A 64 -20.48 -25.88 6.82
C GLU A 64 -19.48 -25.00 6.03
N PRO A 65 -19.79 -23.75 5.67
CA PRO A 65 -18.84 -22.88 4.96
C PRO A 65 -17.73 -22.40 5.90
N TYR A 66 -16.49 -22.35 5.39
CA TYR A 66 -15.35 -21.73 6.10
C TYR A 66 -14.92 -20.40 5.50
N LEU A 67 -15.54 -19.98 4.38
CA LEU A 67 -15.27 -18.69 3.75
C LEU A 67 -15.36 -17.51 4.74
N GLY A 68 -14.32 -16.68 4.75
CA GLY A 68 -14.18 -15.53 5.64
C GLY A 68 -13.79 -15.86 7.08
N LEU A 69 -13.52 -17.13 7.41
CA LEU A 69 -13.02 -17.49 8.75
C LEU A 69 -11.52 -17.23 8.88
N HIS A 70 -11.17 -16.57 9.99
CA HIS A 70 -9.81 -16.33 10.44
C HIS A 70 -9.36 -17.40 11.44
N TYR A 71 -8.09 -17.76 11.36
CA TYR A 71 -7.43 -18.77 12.19
C TYR A 71 -6.11 -18.22 12.74
N PRO A 72 -5.82 -18.40 14.04
CA PRO A 72 -4.58 -17.96 14.67
C PRO A 72 -3.32 -18.48 13.99
N ALA A 73 -2.25 -17.70 14.07
CA ALA A 73 -0.94 -18.05 13.52
C ALA A 73 -0.44 -19.43 14.02
N THR A 74 -0.73 -19.77 15.28
CA THR A 74 -0.32 -21.03 15.94
C THR A 74 -0.94 -22.29 15.35
N ASP A 75 -2.04 -22.19 14.57
CA ASP A 75 -2.65 -23.35 13.94
C ASP A 75 -1.76 -23.95 12.84
N ILE A 76 -0.89 -23.11 12.24
CA ILE A 76 0.17 -23.51 11.32
C ILE A 76 1.49 -22.94 11.84
N PRO A 77 2.22 -23.68 12.69
CA PRO A 77 3.47 -23.23 13.29
C PRO A 77 4.51 -22.77 12.26
N GLN A 78 5.39 -21.84 12.63
CA GLN A 78 6.42 -21.29 11.75
C GLN A 78 7.30 -22.38 11.12
N ALA A 79 7.66 -23.40 11.90
CA ALA A 79 8.39 -24.57 11.40
C ALA A 79 7.64 -25.30 10.26
N SER A 80 6.31 -25.39 10.34
CA SER A 80 5.50 -26.01 9.29
C SER A 80 5.43 -25.14 8.04
N ARG A 81 5.39 -23.82 8.19
CA ARG A 81 5.41 -22.87 7.05
C ARG A 81 6.73 -22.93 6.29
N PHE A 82 7.84 -22.97 7.01
CA PHE A 82 9.15 -23.18 6.41
C PHE A 82 9.21 -24.51 5.63
N LEU A 83 8.62 -25.58 6.17
CA LEU A 83 8.52 -26.85 5.46
C LEU A 83 7.69 -26.76 4.17
N PHE A 84 6.65 -25.93 4.12
CA PHE A 84 5.87 -25.70 2.89
C PHE A 84 6.64 -24.94 1.82
N MET A 85 7.59 -24.08 2.21
CA MET A 85 8.50 -23.43 1.27
C MET A 85 9.46 -24.43 0.61
N GLN A 86 9.89 -25.45 1.35
CA GLN A 86 10.75 -26.53 0.82
C GLN A 86 9.95 -27.61 0.08
N ASN A 87 8.80 -28.01 0.62
CA ASN A 87 7.93 -29.05 0.07
C ASN A 87 6.56 -28.47 -0.21
N ARG A 88 6.38 -28.09 -1.48
CA ARG A 88 5.24 -27.31 -1.95
C ARG A 88 3.93 -28.08 -1.98
N VAL A 89 3.96 -29.42 -1.92
CA VAL A 89 2.76 -30.25 -1.92
C VAL A 89 2.84 -31.30 -0.82
N ARG A 90 1.82 -31.35 0.03
CA ARG A 90 1.71 -32.32 1.11
C ARG A 90 0.34 -33.00 1.08
N MET A 91 0.35 -34.34 1.16
CA MET A 91 -0.86 -35.14 1.19
C MET A 91 -0.91 -35.99 2.47
N ILE A 92 -2.09 -36.07 3.08
CA ILE A 92 -2.41 -36.96 4.19
C ILE A 92 -3.62 -37.76 3.75
N CYS A 93 -3.44 -39.07 3.52
CA CYS A 93 -4.51 -39.91 2.97
C CYS A 93 -5.61 -40.25 3.99
N ASP A 94 -5.22 -40.49 5.23
CA ASP A 94 -6.11 -40.71 6.37
C ASP A 94 -5.37 -40.25 7.64
N CYS A 95 -5.90 -39.24 8.33
CA CYS A 95 -5.33 -38.73 9.57
C CYS A 95 -5.43 -39.72 10.74
N ARG A 96 -6.29 -40.74 10.64
CA ARG A 96 -6.49 -41.77 11.66
C ARG A 96 -5.60 -43.00 11.45
N ALA A 97 -4.90 -43.09 10.32
CA ALA A 97 -4.01 -44.20 10.04
C ALA A 97 -2.84 -44.23 11.02
N THR A 98 -2.51 -45.42 11.51
CA THR A 98 -1.37 -45.61 12.43
C THR A 98 -0.04 -45.40 11.68
N PRO A 99 0.85 -44.49 12.14
CA PRO A 99 2.14 -44.28 11.49
C PRO A 99 3.03 -45.52 11.55
N VAL A 100 3.77 -45.77 10.46
CA VAL A 100 4.76 -46.85 10.39
C VAL A 100 6.13 -46.32 10.80
N LYS A 101 6.79 -47.01 11.73
CA LYS A 101 8.14 -46.64 12.20
C LYS A 101 9.19 -46.95 11.13
N VAL A 102 10.11 -46.02 10.92
CA VAL A 102 11.30 -46.23 10.08
C VAL A 102 12.27 -47.16 10.82
N LYS A 103 12.72 -48.23 10.14
CA LYS A 103 13.84 -49.04 10.62
C LYS A 103 15.13 -48.42 10.09
N GLN A 104 15.96 -47.89 10.99
CA GLN A 104 17.25 -47.29 10.65
C GLN A 104 18.39 -48.15 11.21
N ALA A 105 19.54 -48.12 10.55
CA ALA A 105 20.74 -48.81 11.00
C ALA A 105 21.31 -48.10 12.26
N GLU A 106 21.91 -48.86 13.18
CA GLU A 106 22.37 -48.32 14.48
C GLU A 106 23.54 -47.33 14.33
N GLU A 107 24.25 -47.36 13.21
CA GLU A 107 25.36 -46.46 12.90
C GLU A 107 24.89 -45.01 12.66
N LEU A 108 23.61 -44.81 12.36
CA LEU A 108 23.01 -43.48 12.22
C LEU A 108 22.78 -42.85 13.59
N LYS A 109 23.67 -41.93 13.98
CA LYS A 109 23.58 -41.18 15.24
C LYS A 109 22.34 -40.29 15.38
N GLN A 110 21.69 -39.97 14.27
CA GLN A 110 20.51 -39.09 14.22
C GLN A 110 19.43 -39.68 13.32
N PRO A 111 18.14 -39.42 13.61
CA PRO A 111 17.04 -39.85 12.75
C PRO A 111 17.18 -39.31 11.32
N LEU A 112 16.72 -40.09 10.35
CA LEU A 112 16.66 -39.66 8.94
C LEU A 112 15.79 -38.40 8.79
N CYS A 113 16.29 -37.43 8.01
CA CYS A 113 15.52 -36.26 7.64
C CYS A 113 14.46 -36.63 6.59
N LEU A 114 13.19 -36.67 6.98
CA LEU A 114 12.07 -37.01 6.09
C LEU A 114 11.35 -35.79 5.53
N VAL A 115 11.96 -34.60 5.61
CA VAL A 115 11.34 -33.35 5.16
C VAL A 115 10.84 -33.47 3.71
N GLY A 116 11.69 -33.96 2.80
CA GLY A 116 11.38 -34.20 1.38
C GLY A 116 10.49 -35.42 1.08
N SER A 117 10.08 -36.19 2.08
CA SER A 117 9.29 -37.40 1.85
C SER A 117 7.81 -37.07 1.64
N THR A 118 7.25 -37.50 0.51
CA THR A 118 5.81 -37.37 0.21
C THR A 118 4.92 -38.23 1.09
N LEU A 119 5.48 -39.19 1.83
CA LEU A 119 4.78 -40.11 2.74
C LEU A 119 5.05 -39.81 4.22
N ARG A 120 5.69 -38.66 4.53
CA ARG A 120 5.97 -38.27 5.92
C ARG A 120 4.68 -38.20 6.73
N ALA A 121 4.62 -38.95 7.82
CA ALA A 121 3.48 -38.97 8.72
C ALA A 121 3.20 -37.58 9.32
N PRO A 122 1.93 -37.20 9.51
CA PRO A 122 1.59 -35.97 10.21
C PRO A 122 1.96 -36.06 11.69
N HIS A 123 2.25 -34.90 12.29
CA HIS A 123 2.39 -34.79 13.72
C HIS A 123 1.04 -35.10 14.41
N GLY A 124 1.07 -35.77 15.57
CA GLY A 124 -0.14 -36.25 16.25
C GLY A 124 -1.14 -35.14 16.60
N CYS A 125 -0.64 -33.96 17.00
CA CYS A 125 -1.48 -32.78 17.21
C CYS A 125 -2.29 -32.43 15.94
N HIS A 126 -1.64 -32.34 14.77
CA HIS A 126 -2.33 -32.01 13.53
C HIS A 126 -3.28 -33.12 13.06
N ALA A 127 -2.91 -34.39 13.27
CA ALA A 127 -3.80 -35.52 12.97
C ALA A 127 -5.10 -35.46 13.78
N GLN A 128 -5.01 -35.12 15.06
CA GLN A 128 -6.16 -34.94 15.93
C GLN A 128 -6.95 -33.65 15.61
N TYR A 129 -6.27 -32.55 15.23
CA TYR A 129 -6.92 -31.35 14.70
C TYR A 129 -7.79 -31.68 13.49
N MET A 130 -7.24 -32.43 12.52
CA MET A 130 -7.96 -32.89 11.33
C MET A 130 -9.18 -33.74 11.70
N ALA A 131 -9.02 -34.67 12.64
CA ALA A 131 -10.12 -35.49 13.14
C ALA A 131 -11.24 -34.66 13.78
N ASN A 132 -10.88 -33.67 14.61
CA ASN A 132 -11.84 -32.76 15.26
C ASN A 132 -12.60 -31.90 14.23
N MET A 133 -11.95 -31.52 13.12
CA MET A 133 -12.54 -30.73 12.04
C MET A 133 -13.35 -31.58 11.04
N GLY A 134 -13.29 -32.91 11.14
CA GLY A 134 -13.92 -33.83 10.18
C GLY A 134 -13.19 -33.94 8.82
N SER A 135 -11.95 -33.45 8.72
CA SER A 135 -11.12 -33.55 7.52
C SER A 135 -10.24 -34.81 7.57
N ILE A 136 -10.80 -35.95 7.17
CA ILE A 136 -10.10 -37.25 7.25
C ILE A 136 -8.89 -37.31 6.30
N ALA A 137 -9.02 -36.78 5.09
CA ALA A 137 -7.92 -36.65 4.15
C ALA A 137 -7.66 -35.19 3.79
N SER A 138 -6.40 -34.88 3.46
CA SER A 138 -5.96 -33.53 3.13
C SER A 138 -4.93 -33.51 2.01
N LEU A 139 -5.05 -32.54 1.11
CA LEU A 139 -4.03 -32.15 0.15
C LEU A 139 -3.79 -30.66 0.30
N VAL A 140 -2.57 -30.27 0.64
CA VAL A 140 -2.17 -28.88 0.84
C VAL A 140 -1.08 -28.52 -0.15
N MET A 141 -1.23 -27.36 -0.78
CA MET A 141 -0.27 -26.86 -1.75
C MET A 141 0.12 -25.42 -1.42
N ALA A 142 1.42 -25.14 -1.45
CA ALA A 142 1.97 -23.83 -1.11
C ALA A 142 1.77 -22.83 -2.25
N VAL A 143 1.33 -21.62 -1.90
CA VAL A 143 1.24 -20.48 -2.81
C VAL A 143 2.38 -19.55 -2.47
N ILE A 144 3.35 -19.47 -3.37
CA ILE A 144 4.60 -18.76 -3.16
C ILE A 144 4.61 -17.54 -4.07
N VAL A 145 4.97 -16.39 -3.51
CA VAL A 145 5.17 -15.14 -4.24
C VAL A 145 6.58 -14.65 -4.03
N ASN A 146 7.01 -13.76 -4.92
CA ASN A 146 8.27 -13.06 -4.78
C ASN A 146 8.05 -11.90 -3.80
N GLY A 147 8.83 -11.87 -2.72
CA GLY A 147 8.81 -10.78 -1.77
C GLY A 147 9.51 -9.56 -2.35
N ASN A 148 8.95 -8.39 -2.04
CA ASN A 148 9.50 -7.08 -2.35
C ASN A 148 10.33 -6.50 -1.19
N GLY A 149 10.54 -7.26 -0.11
CA GLY A 149 11.25 -6.80 1.08
C GLY A 149 12.76 -6.87 0.91
N ILE A 150 13.42 -5.73 1.15
CA ILE A 150 14.76 -5.69 1.73
C ILE A 150 14.61 -6.36 3.10
N ASP A 151 15.35 -7.44 3.35
CA ASP A 151 15.27 -8.20 4.60
C ASP A 151 15.45 -7.27 5.83
N GLU A 152 14.41 -7.09 6.65
CA GLU A 152 14.53 -6.48 7.99
C GLU A 152 15.15 -7.43 9.02
N ASP A 153 15.40 -8.69 8.65
CA ASP A 153 16.21 -9.60 9.45
C ASP A 153 17.70 -9.33 9.20
N GLY A 154 18.16 -8.23 9.78
CA GLY A 154 19.56 -7.94 10.02
C GLY A 154 20.21 -8.97 10.95
N VAL A 155 20.50 -10.17 10.44
CA VAL A 155 21.54 -11.03 11.00
C VAL A 155 22.69 -11.12 10.01
N SER A 156 23.50 -10.07 10.06
CA SER A 156 24.95 -10.03 9.83
C SER A 156 25.58 -11.36 9.39
N GLY A 157 25.78 -11.51 8.08
CA GLY A 157 26.49 -12.62 7.47
C GLY A 157 27.12 -12.19 6.15
N SER A 158 28.07 -11.26 6.23
CA SER A 158 29.16 -10.99 5.27
C SER A 158 29.05 -11.60 3.86
N GLY A 159 28.87 -10.70 2.87
CA GLY A 159 29.55 -10.79 1.57
C GLY A 159 28.85 -11.60 0.47
N SER A 160 27.95 -10.95 -0.28
CA SER A 160 27.99 -10.87 -1.74
C SER A 160 26.69 -10.23 -2.24
N GLY A 161 26.81 -9.19 -3.06
CA GLY A 161 25.67 -8.55 -3.71
C GLY A 161 24.89 -9.55 -4.58
N SER A 162 23.64 -9.79 -4.20
CA SER A 162 22.58 -10.27 -5.07
C SER A 162 21.29 -9.83 -4.42
N GLY A 163 20.56 -8.92 -5.08
CA GLY A 163 19.16 -8.62 -4.75
C GLY A 163 18.32 -9.87 -5.00
N ARG A 164 18.40 -10.84 -4.08
CA ARG A 164 17.54 -12.02 -4.10
C ARG A 164 16.20 -11.55 -3.58
N SER A 165 15.23 -11.44 -4.48
CA SER A 165 13.82 -11.37 -4.09
C SER A 165 13.56 -12.47 -3.05
N SER A 166 13.18 -12.05 -1.85
CA SER A 166 12.93 -12.96 -0.73
C SER A 166 11.66 -13.75 -1.04
N ILE A 167 11.77 -15.06 -1.20
CA ILE A 167 10.61 -15.89 -1.51
C ILE A 167 9.67 -15.87 -0.29
N LYS A 168 8.39 -15.51 -0.46
CA LYS A 168 7.39 -15.45 0.63
C LYS A 168 6.28 -16.48 0.44
N LEU A 169 5.89 -17.15 1.51
CA LEU A 169 4.68 -17.98 1.54
C LEU A 169 3.46 -17.06 1.69
N TRP A 170 2.79 -16.76 0.58
CA TRP A 170 1.61 -15.88 0.56
C TRP A 170 0.38 -16.57 1.17
N GLY A 171 0.25 -17.87 0.93
CA GLY A 171 -0.90 -18.64 1.36
C GLY A 171 -0.77 -20.12 1.03
N LEU A 172 -1.86 -20.85 1.23
CA LEU A 172 -2.00 -22.26 0.92
C LEU A 172 -3.30 -22.48 0.14
N VAL A 173 -3.29 -23.41 -0.81
CA VAL A 173 -4.52 -24.04 -1.29
C VAL A 173 -4.70 -25.34 -0.53
N VAL A 174 -5.76 -25.41 0.27
CA VAL A 174 -6.04 -26.52 1.20
C VAL A 174 -7.26 -27.27 0.70
N CYS A 175 -7.12 -28.59 0.56
CA CYS A 175 -8.20 -29.47 0.16
C CYS A 175 -8.55 -30.40 1.34
N HIS A 176 -9.83 -30.50 1.70
CA HIS A 176 -10.33 -31.40 2.74
C HIS A 176 -11.32 -32.43 2.17
N HIS A 177 -11.20 -33.66 2.64
CA HIS A 177 -12.12 -34.74 2.30
C HIS A 177 -12.62 -35.42 3.57
N THR A 178 -13.90 -35.76 3.57
CA THR A 178 -14.60 -36.38 4.71
C THR A 178 -14.30 -37.88 4.85
N SER A 179 -13.72 -38.50 3.82
CA SER A 179 -13.25 -39.89 3.83
C SER A 179 -11.77 -39.98 3.45
N PRO A 180 -11.11 -41.15 3.65
CA PRO A 180 -9.76 -41.36 3.17
C PRO A 180 -9.66 -41.12 1.66
N ARG A 181 -8.60 -40.46 1.21
CA ARG A 181 -8.38 -40.12 -0.20
C ARG A 181 -6.91 -40.02 -0.53
N ALA A 182 -6.50 -40.62 -1.64
CA ALA A 182 -5.15 -40.50 -2.17
C ALA A 182 -5.20 -39.95 -3.59
N VAL A 183 -4.39 -38.93 -3.86
CA VAL A 183 -4.21 -38.34 -5.19
C VAL A 183 -2.93 -38.91 -5.83
N PRO A 184 -3.02 -39.50 -7.03
CA PRO A 184 -1.84 -40.01 -7.73
C PRO A 184 -0.78 -38.94 -7.95
N PHE A 185 0.49 -39.32 -7.87
CA PHE A 185 1.62 -38.40 -8.04
C PHE A 185 1.52 -37.52 -9.30
N PRO A 186 1.17 -38.04 -10.51
CA PRO A 186 1.08 -37.18 -11.70
C PRO A 186 0.08 -36.03 -11.56
N LEU A 187 -1.01 -36.23 -10.82
CA LEU A 187 -2.02 -35.20 -10.59
C LEU A 187 -1.54 -34.20 -9.53
N ARG A 188 -0.81 -34.66 -8.50
CA ARG A 188 -0.17 -33.78 -7.52
C ARG A 188 0.86 -32.85 -8.17
N SER A 189 1.70 -33.37 -9.06
CA SER A 189 2.66 -32.57 -9.83
C SER A 189 1.97 -31.57 -10.75
N ALA A 190 0.82 -31.93 -11.32
CA ALA A 190 0.05 -31.02 -12.17
C ALA A 190 -0.56 -29.86 -11.35
N CYS A 191 -1.05 -30.15 -10.14
CA CYS A 191 -1.55 -29.11 -9.24
C CYS A 191 -0.41 -28.23 -8.70
N GLU A 192 0.79 -28.79 -8.47
CA GLU A 192 1.96 -27.99 -8.12
C GLU A 192 2.29 -26.96 -9.20
N PHE A 193 2.26 -27.36 -10.47
CA PHE A 193 2.46 -26.45 -11.59
C PHE A 193 1.36 -25.36 -11.68
N LEU A 194 0.10 -25.73 -11.41
CA LEU A 194 -1.00 -24.78 -11.31
C LEU A 194 -0.75 -23.75 -10.19
N MET A 195 -0.24 -24.17 -9.02
CA MET A 195 0.11 -23.26 -7.93
C MET A 195 1.26 -22.31 -8.27
N GLN A 196 2.22 -22.75 -9.09
CA GLN A 196 3.28 -21.86 -9.58
C GLN A 196 2.73 -20.76 -10.49
N THR A 197 1.79 -21.12 -11.37
CA THR A 197 1.09 -20.14 -12.22
C THR A 197 0.26 -19.19 -11.38
N PHE A 198 -0.49 -19.73 -10.42
CA PHE A 198 -1.31 -18.93 -9.50
C PHE A 198 -0.46 -17.94 -8.68
N GLY A 199 0.66 -18.41 -8.11
CA GLY A 199 1.59 -17.56 -7.38
C GLY A 199 2.20 -16.44 -8.24
N LEU A 200 2.53 -16.73 -9.51
CA LEU A 200 3.02 -15.71 -10.44
C LEU A 200 1.96 -14.64 -10.74
N GLN A 201 0.71 -15.02 -10.93
CA GLN A 201 -0.38 -14.08 -11.19
C GLN A 201 -0.71 -13.23 -9.96
N ILE A 202 -0.77 -13.84 -8.77
CA ILE A 202 -0.90 -13.09 -7.51
C ILE A 202 0.24 -12.08 -7.41
N ASN A 203 1.48 -12.48 -7.69
CA ASN A 203 2.62 -11.58 -7.65
C ASN A 203 2.48 -10.41 -8.64
N MET A 204 2.00 -10.66 -9.85
CA MET A 204 1.74 -9.62 -10.85
C MET A 204 0.67 -8.64 -10.37
N GLU A 205 -0.44 -9.12 -9.81
CA GLU A 205 -1.51 -8.27 -9.27
C GLU A 205 -1.02 -7.41 -8.09
N LEU A 206 -0.23 -7.99 -7.18
CA LEU A 206 0.36 -7.26 -6.05
C LEU A 206 1.32 -6.16 -6.54
N GLN A 207 2.14 -6.46 -7.55
CA GLN A 207 3.07 -5.48 -8.14
C GLN A 207 2.34 -4.36 -8.87
N LEU A 208 1.29 -4.69 -9.64
CA LEU A 208 0.47 -3.69 -10.33
C LEU A 208 -0.24 -2.78 -9.33
N ALA A 209 -0.82 -3.34 -8.26
CA ALA A 209 -1.45 -2.55 -7.21
C ALA A 209 -0.45 -1.61 -6.52
N ALA A 210 0.73 -2.11 -6.15
CA ALA A 210 1.78 -1.30 -5.55
C ALA A 210 2.24 -0.16 -6.48
N GLN A 211 2.47 -0.46 -7.76
CA GLN A 211 2.89 0.53 -8.75
C GLN A 211 1.85 1.64 -8.96
N LEU A 212 0.56 1.30 -8.96
CA LEU A 212 -0.52 2.29 -9.11
C LEU A 212 -0.56 3.23 -7.90
N ILE A 213 -0.40 2.70 -6.69
CA ILE A 213 -0.34 3.49 -5.46
C ILE A 213 0.88 4.42 -5.48
N GLU A 214 2.07 3.89 -5.78
CA GLU A 214 3.32 4.66 -5.84
C GLU A 214 3.24 5.79 -6.88
N ASN A 215 2.74 5.50 -8.08
CA ASN A 215 2.55 6.51 -9.13
C ASN A 215 1.56 7.61 -8.71
N SER A 216 0.47 7.25 -8.03
CA SER A 216 -0.51 8.21 -7.52
C SER A 216 0.10 9.13 -6.45
N ILE A 217 0.86 8.55 -5.53
CA ILE A 217 1.57 9.27 -4.47
C ILE A 217 2.60 10.23 -5.09
N LEU A 218 3.46 9.76 -5.99
CA LEU A 218 4.50 10.57 -6.61
C LEU A 218 3.90 11.75 -7.40
N ARG A 219 2.82 11.51 -8.14
CA ARG A 219 2.08 12.56 -8.86
C ARG A 219 1.55 13.62 -7.90
N THR A 220 0.94 13.19 -6.79
CA THR A 220 0.36 14.10 -5.79
C THR A 220 1.45 14.89 -5.07
N GLN A 221 2.55 14.24 -4.68
CA GLN A 221 3.71 14.91 -4.09
C GLN A 221 4.27 15.98 -5.02
N THR A 222 4.45 15.67 -6.31
CA THR A 222 4.99 16.62 -7.28
C THR A 222 4.12 17.88 -7.36
N LEU A 223 2.79 17.71 -7.34
CA LEU A 223 1.84 18.83 -7.36
C LEU A 223 1.89 19.64 -6.06
N LEU A 224 1.93 18.97 -4.90
CA LEU A 224 2.03 19.65 -3.60
C LEU A 224 3.35 20.42 -3.46
N CYS A 225 4.46 19.87 -3.96
CA CYS A 225 5.76 20.55 -3.97
C CYS A 225 5.75 21.79 -4.87
N ASP A 226 5.15 21.69 -6.06
CA ASP A 226 5.00 22.83 -6.97
C ASP A 226 4.15 23.95 -6.32
N MET A 227 3.09 23.58 -5.60
CA MET A 227 2.27 24.53 -4.84
C MET A 227 3.03 25.20 -3.69
N LEU A 228 3.88 24.46 -2.97
CA LEU A 228 4.71 25.02 -1.89
C LEU A 228 5.79 25.98 -2.37
N LEU A 229 6.28 25.80 -3.60
CA LEU A 229 7.25 26.71 -4.21
C LEU A 229 6.61 27.99 -4.75
N ARG A 230 5.32 27.94 -5.11
CA ARG A 230 4.58 29.05 -5.75
C ARG A 230 3.76 29.89 -4.78
N ASP A 231 3.13 29.24 -3.80
CA ASP A 231 2.19 29.85 -2.85
C ASP A 231 2.70 29.79 -1.40
N ALA A 232 2.04 30.56 -0.51
CA ALA A 232 2.21 30.37 0.92
C ALA A 232 1.80 28.93 1.31
N PRO A 233 2.36 28.35 2.38
CA PRO A 233 2.20 26.94 2.78
C PRO A 233 0.76 26.47 3.05
N ILE A 234 -0.20 27.38 2.97
CA ILE A 234 -1.64 27.14 3.02
C ILE A 234 -2.15 26.50 1.72
N GLY A 235 -1.45 26.66 0.59
CA GLY A 235 -1.87 26.13 -0.71
C GLY A 235 -2.21 24.63 -0.66
N ILE A 236 -1.40 23.84 0.07
CA ILE A 236 -1.56 22.38 0.23
C ILE A 236 -2.85 21.97 0.95
N VAL A 237 -3.51 22.90 1.64
CA VAL A 237 -4.81 22.68 2.30
C VAL A 237 -5.96 23.42 1.63
N THR A 238 -5.72 24.48 0.87
CA THR A 238 -6.81 25.27 0.24
C THR A 238 -7.11 24.90 -1.22
N GLN A 239 -6.17 24.25 -1.91
CA GLN A 239 -6.31 23.91 -3.33
C GLN A 239 -6.45 22.40 -3.54
N SER A 240 -6.76 22.01 -4.78
CA SER A 240 -6.89 20.61 -5.20
C SER A 240 -5.82 20.29 -6.26
N PRO A 241 -5.02 19.22 -6.12
CA PRO A 241 -5.05 18.25 -5.02
C PRO A 241 -4.53 18.85 -3.70
N SER A 242 -5.01 18.30 -2.59
CA SER A 242 -4.65 18.70 -1.22
C SER A 242 -3.84 17.61 -0.53
N ILE A 243 -3.39 17.87 0.70
CA ILE A 243 -2.75 16.84 1.54
C ILE A 243 -3.63 15.61 1.79
N MET A 244 -4.97 15.71 1.66
CA MET A 244 -5.85 14.53 1.76
C MET A 244 -5.69 13.57 0.57
N ASP A 245 -5.27 14.06 -0.59
CA ASP A 245 -5.10 13.26 -1.79
C ASP A 245 -3.75 12.50 -1.80
N LEU A 246 -2.85 12.86 -0.88
CA LEU A 246 -1.51 12.25 -0.77
C LEU A 246 -1.58 10.80 -0.26
N VAL A 247 -2.45 10.54 0.71
CA VAL A 247 -2.61 9.24 1.37
C VAL A 247 -4.09 8.96 1.59
N LYS A 248 -4.49 7.69 1.67
CA LYS A 248 -5.90 7.38 1.94
C LYS A 248 -6.24 7.82 3.37
N CYS A 249 -7.10 8.81 3.52
CA CYS A 249 -7.54 9.33 4.80
C CYS A 249 -8.97 9.86 4.70
N ASP A 250 -9.63 9.99 5.86
CA ASP A 250 -10.97 10.59 5.95
C ASP A 250 -10.90 12.09 6.24
N GLY A 251 -9.78 12.56 6.77
CA GLY A 251 -9.50 13.97 6.95
C GLY A 251 -8.01 14.25 7.16
N ALA A 252 -7.66 15.53 7.05
CA ALA A 252 -6.32 16.04 7.28
C ALA A 252 -6.36 17.44 7.90
N ALA A 253 -5.29 17.83 8.59
CA ALA A 253 -5.19 19.16 9.18
C ALA A 253 -3.76 19.71 9.12
N LEU A 254 -3.65 21.02 8.93
CA LEU A 254 -2.42 21.78 9.13
C LEU A 254 -2.59 22.63 10.39
N TYR A 255 -1.65 22.52 11.32
CA TYR A 255 -1.49 23.43 12.45
C TYR A 255 -0.19 24.21 12.26
N TYR A 256 -0.32 25.51 11.96
CA TYR A 256 0.83 26.36 11.67
C TYR A 256 0.63 27.77 12.23
N GLY A 257 1.61 28.29 12.97
CA GLY A 257 1.59 29.66 13.47
C GLY A 257 0.41 29.96 14.41
N GLY A 258 -0.07 28.95 15.13
CA GLY A 258 -1.24 29.05 16.03
C GLY A 258 -2.61 28.99 15.33
N MET A 259 -2.63 28.78 14.02
CA MET A 259 -3.84 28.68 13.20
C MET A 259 -4.07 27.24 12.73
N PHE A 260 -5.33 26.89 12.51
CA PHE A 260 -5.74 25.56 12.05
C PHE A 260 -6.41 25.64 10.67
N TRP A 261 -6.07 24.68 9.80
CA TRP A 261 -6.77 24.43 8.54
C TRP A 261 -7.20 22.97 8.52
N LEU A 262 -8.50 22.73 8.42
CA LEU A 262 -9.12 21.42 8.57
C LEU A 262 -9.74 20.98 7.25
N LEU A 263 -9.53 19.73 6.87
CA LEU A 263 -10.08 19.11 5.67
C LEU A 263 -10.72 17.77 6.00
N GLY A 264 -11.93 17.53 5.50
CA GLY A 264 -12.66 16.28 5.74
C GLY A 264 -13.04 16.06 7.20
N VAL A 265 -12.95 14.80 7.64
CA VAL A 265 -13.29 14.36 9.01
C VAL A 265 -12.10 14.58 9.94
N THR A 266 -12.20 15.59 10.80
CA THR A 266 -11.11 16.00 11.71
C THR A 266 -11.63 16.21 13.13
N PRO A 267 -10.75 16.15 14.15
CA PRO A 267 -11.08 16.68 15.47
C PRO A 267 -11.32 18.19 15.42
N THR A 268 -12.02 18.73 16.42
CA THR A 268 -12.19 20.19 16.56
C THR A 268 -10.84 20.88 16.82
N GLU A 269 -10.72 22.18 16.56
CA GLU A 269 -9.50 22.95 16.83
C GLU A 269 -8.98 22.80 18.28
N ALA A 270 -9.90 22.76 19.25
CA ALA A 270 -9.55 22.55 20.65
C ALA A 270 -8.96 21.15 20.91
N GLN A 271 -9.54 20.12 20.28
CA GLN A 271 -9.05 18.74 20.38
C GLN A 271 -7.73 18.57 19.61
N LEU A 272 -7.57 19.19 18.45
CA LEU A 272 -6.33 19.19 17.69
C LEU A 272 -5.18 19.85 18.46
N LYS A 273 -5.46 20.94 19.15
CA LYS A 273 -4.49 21.58 20.04
C LYS A 273 -4.06 20.64 21.17
N ASP A 274 -5.02 19.99 21.82
CA ASP A 274 -4.77 19.00 22.88
C ASP A 274 -3.92 17.81 22.37
N ILE A 275 -4.18 17.33 21.15
CA ILE A 275 -3.37 16.30 20.49
C ILE A 275 -1.95 16.80 20.21
N ALA A 276 -1.79 18.03 19.71
CA ALA A 276 -0.48 18.62 19.45
C ALA A 276 0.34 18.78 20.75
N ASP A 277 -0.30 19.24 21.83
CA ASP A 277 0.32 19.36 23.16
C ASP A 277 0.74 17.97 23.70
N TRP A 278 -0.13 16.96 23.58
CA TRP A 278 0.20 15.56 23.93
C TRP A 278 1.39 15.01 23.14
N LEU A 279 1.48 15.28 21.83
CA LEU A 279 2.61 14.87 21.00
C LEU A 279 3.92 15.56 21.44
N LEU A 280 3.87 16.83 21.84
CA LEU A 280 5.04 17.55 22.32
C LEU A 280 5.50 17.02 23.69
N GLU A 281 4.58 16.68 24.58
CA GLU A 281 4.88 16.18 25.93
C GLU A 281 5.37 14.73 25.95
N CYS A 282 4.67 13.83 25.25
CA CYS A 282 4.93 12.39 25.31
C CYS A 282 5.82 11.88 24.16
N HIS A 283 5.90 12.62 23.04
CA HIS A 283 6.62 12.20 21.84
C HIS A 283 7.58 13.29 21.31
N GLY A 284 8.05 14.18 22.19
CA GLY A 284 8.86 15.34 21.82
C GLY A 284 10.18 15.04 21.11
N ASP A 285 10.75 13.85 21.30
CA ASP A 285 11.99 13.39 20.63
C ASP A 285 11.75 12.83 19.22
N SER A 286 10.49 12.57 18.85
CA SER A 286 10.12 12.02 17.54
C SER A 286 9.83 13.12 16.51
N THR A 287 10.02 12.84 15.22
CA THR A 287 9.58 13.72 14.13
C THR A 287 8.10 13.55 13.81
N GLY A 288 7.41 12.58 14.40
CA GLY A 288 6.00 12.31 14.15
C GLY A 288 5.49 11.09 14.91
N LEU A 289 4.24 10.71 14.63
CA LEU A 289 3.63 9.50 15.16
C LEU A 289 2.62 8.96 14.15
N SER A 290 2.60 7.64 13.92
CA SER A 290 1.48 6.97 13.27
C SER A 290 0.88 5.92 14.19
N THR A 291 -0.45 5.85 14.21
CA THR A 291 -1.21 4.86 14.96
C THR A 291 -2.55 4.59 14.26
N ASP A 292 -3.01 3.35 14.33
CA ASP A 292 -4.37 2.95 13.91
C ASP A 292 -5.40 3.07 15.06
N SER A 293 -4.93 3.32 16.29
CA SER A 293 -5.74 3.57 17.48
C SER A 293 -5.07 4.59 18.39
N LEU A 294 -5.61 5.81 18.42
CA LEU A 294 -5.20 6.85 19.37
C LEU A 294 -5.39 6.39 20.83
N ALA A 295 -6.42 5.56 21.09
CA ALA A 295 -6.66 5.01 22.41
C ALA A 295 -5.52 4.07 22.85
N ASP A 296 -5.08 3.17 21.97
CA ASP A 296 -4.01 2.21 22.28
C ASP A 296 -2.62 2.88 22.25
N ALA A 297 -2.46 3.96 21.49
CA ALA A 297 -1.28 4.81 21.54
C ALA A 297 -1.15 5.61 22.85
N GLY A 298 -2.18 5.60 23.70
CA GLY A 298 -2.16 6.23 25.02
C GLY A 298 -2.62 7.69 25.04
N TYR A 299 -3.27 8.19 23.98
CA TYR A 299 -3.84 9.55 23.99
C TYR A 299 -5.07 9.61 24.92
N PRO A 300 -5.04 10.41 26.01
CA PRO A 300 -6.11 10.41 27.02
C PRO A 300 -7.47 10.87 26.48
N GLY A 301 -7.48 11.80 25.50
CA GLY A 301 -8.70 12.36 24.91
C GLY A 301 -9.38 11.46 23.88
N ALA A 302 -8.81 10.30 23.55
CA ALA A 302 -9.27 9.45 22.44
C ALA A 302 -10.75 9.05 22.54
N ALA A 303 -11.27 8.81 23.74
CA ALA A 303 -12.66 8.45 23.95
C ALA A 303 -13.65 9.54 23.51
N SER A 304 -13.23 10.82 23.54
CA SER A 304 -14.05 11.97 23.16
C SER A 304 -14.12 12.20 21.64
N LEU A 305 -13.14 11.66 20.89
CA LEU A 305 -13.09 11.73 19.43
C LEU A 305 -14.11 10.78 18.78
N GLY A 306 -14.47 9.71 19.48
CA GLY A 306 -15.45 8.72 19.03
C GLY A 306 -14.99 7.93 17.81
N ASP A 307 -15.96 7.41 17.05
CA ASP A 307 -15.69 6.56 15.88
C ASP A 307 -15.28 7.38 14.64
N ALA A 308 -15.37 8.71 14.68
CA ALA A 308 -15.00 9.58 13.56
C ALA A 308 -13.48 9.71 13.39
N VAL A 309 -12.69 9.61 14.48
CA VAL A 309 -11.23 9.72 14.43
C VAL A 309 -10.62 8.69 15.37
N CYS A 310 -10.06 7.63 14.80
CA CYS A 310 -9.40 6.54 15.53
C CYS A 310 -7.92 6.43 15.18
N GLY A 311 -7.60 6.46 13.89
CA GLY A 311 -6.23 6.45 13.40
C GLY A 311 -5.71 7.84 13.14
N MET A 312 -4.41 8.04 13.37
CA MET A 312 -3.72 9.30 13.11
C MET A 312 -2.33 9.03 12.57
N ALA A 313 -1.92 9.78 11.54
CA ALA A 313 -0.53 10.01 11.21
C ALA A 313 -0.23 11.51 11.41
N ALA A 314 0.79 11.83 12.17
CA ALA A 314 1.20 13.19 12.50
C ALA A 314 2.66 13.40 12.11
N ALA A 315 2.95 14.49 11.41
CA ALA A 315 4.28 14.89 10.99
C ALA A 315 4.60 16.28 11.54
N ARG A 316 5.62 16.37 12.40
CA ARG A 316 6.04 17.62 13.03
C ARG A 316 6.87 18.46 12.05
N ILE A 317 6.38 19.60 11.63
CA ILE A 317 7.10 20.50 10.72
C ILE A 317 8.17 21.25 11.52
N THR A 318 7.77 22.08 12.49
CA THR A 318 8.68 22.87 13.33
C THR A 318 8.62 22.39 14.79
N SER A 319 9.18 23.13 15.74
CA SER A 319 9.01 22.82 17.17
C SER A 319 7.56 22.89 17.66
N LYS A 320 6.66 23.55 16.92
CA LYS A 320 5.26 23.78 17.32
C LYS A 320 4.22 23.45 16.24
N ASP A 321 4.64 23.36 14.98
CA ASP A 321 3.74 23.19 13.83
C ASP A 321 3.68 21.74 13.37
N PHE A 322 2.51 21.29 12.94
CA PHE A 322 2.23 19.89 12.61
C PHE A 322 1.32 19.75 11.38
N LEU A 323 1.53 18.67 10.65
CA LEU A 323 0.55 18.09 9.74
C LEU A 323 -0.07 16.85 10.36
N PHE A 324 -1.36 16.67 10.09
CA PHE A 324 -2.12 15.53 10.57
C PHE A 324 -2.93 14.91 9.43
N TRP A 325 -3.03 13.58 9.46
CA TRP A 325 -3.98 12.79 8.68
C TRP A 325 -4.75 11.89 9.62
N PHE A 326 -6.05 11.76 9.39
CA PHE A 326 -6.98 11.05 10.25
C PHE A 326 -7.73 9.97 9.47
N ARG A 327 -8.00 8.87 10.18
CA ARG A 327 -8.88 7.81 9.70
C ARG A 327 -9.93 7.49 10.76
N SER A 328 -11.14 7.32 10.30
CA SER A 328 -12.30 6.93 11.08
C SER A 328 -12.17 5.47 11.53
N HIS A 329 -13.02 5.08 12.45
CA HIS A 329 -13.20 3.70 12.81
C HIS A 329 -13.68 2.91 11.59
N THR A 330 -12.94 1.87 11.23
CA THR A 330 -13.44 0.85 10.31
C THR A 330 -13.97 -0.31 11.15
N ALA A 331 -15.28 -0.55 11.09
CA ALA A 331 -15.86 -1.75 11.66
C ALA A 331 -15.31 -2.97 10.92
N LYS A 332 -14.27 -3.60 11.49
CA LYS A 332 -13.73 -4.87 10.99
C LYS A 332 -14.33 -6.00 11.81
N GLU A 333 -15.33 -6.65 11.22
CA GLU A 333 -15.87 -7.90 11.73
C GLU A 333 -14.93 -9.04 11.36
N MET A 334 -14.16 -9.56 12.32
CA MET A 334 -13.35 -10.76 12.12
C MET A 334 -14.12 -11.97 12.61
N LYS A 335 -14.43 -12.90 11.71
CA LYS A 335 -15.06 -14.18 12.06
C LYS A 335 -13.98 -15.19 12.42
N TRP A 336 -13.76 -15.45 13.70
CA TRP A 336 -12.76 -16.41 14.15
C TRP A 336 -13.30 -17.83 14.15
N GLY A 337 -12.54 -18.76 13.57
CA GLY A 337 -12.84 -20.19 13.53
C GLY A 337 -12.55 -20.92 14.85
N GLY A 338 -13.14 -20.48 15.97
CA GLY A 338 -13.07 -21.16 17.27
C GLY A 338 -12.08 -20.57 18.29
N ALA A 339 -11.02 -19.86 17.87
CA ALA A 339 -10.16 -19.08 18.78
C ALA A 339 -9.63 -17.82 18.10
N LYS A 340 -9.42 -16.75 18.90
CA LYS A 340 -8.82 -15.48 18.46
C LYS A 340 -7.29 -15.59 18.44
N HIS A 341 -6.64 -14.89 17.51
CA HIS A 341 -5.19 -14.71 17.53
C HIS A 341 -4.77 -13.66 18.57
N HIS A 342 -3.77 -13.98 19.41
CA HIS A 342 -3.07 -12.99 20.22
C HIS A 342 -1.62 -12.83 19.72
N PRO A 343 -1.11 -11.59 19.51
CA PRO A 343 0.25 -11.37 19.02
C PRO A 343 1.36 -11.95 19.92
N ASP A 344 1.10 -12.08 21.23
CA ASP A 344 2.03 -12.68 22.19
C ASP A 344 2.06 -14.21 22.14
N ASP A 345 1.13 -14.84 21.41
CA ASP A 345 1.10 -16.29 21.25
C ASP A 345 2.31 -16.74 20.43
N LYS A 346 3.15 -17.59 21.02
CA LYS A 346 4.30 -18.20 20.36
C LYS A 346 4.12 -19.70 20.24
N ASP A 347 4.76 -20.28 19.23
CA ASP A 347 4.83 -21.73 19.05
C ASP A 347 5.52 -22.37 20.28
N ASP A 348 4.76 -23.15 21.06
CA ASP A 348 5.29 -23.94 22.16
C ASP A 348 5.27 -25.43 21.81
N GLY A 349 6.45 -25.98 21.56
CA GLY A 349 6.64 -27.41 21.29
C GLY A 349 6.24 -28.33 22.45
N ARG A 350 5.98 -27.82 23.65
CA ARG A 350 5.49 -28.59 24.80
C ARG A 350 3.97 -28.53 24.93
N ARG A 351 3.32 -27.50 24.41
CA ARG A 351 1.87 -27.25 24.49
C ARG A 351 1.17 -27.68 23.20
N MET A 352 1.24 -28.97 22.90
CA MET A 352 0.69 -29.55 21.67
C MET A 352 -0.72 -30.11 21.85
N HIS A 353 -1.68 -29.27 22.23
CA HIS A 353 -3.10 -29.66 22.32
C HIS A 353 -3.88 -29.11 21.12
N PRO A 354 -4.44 -29.99 20.27
CA PRO A 354 -5.24 -29.56 19.13
C PRO A 354 -6.55 -28.94 19.60
N ARG A 355 -7.04 -27.95 18.83
CA ARG A 355 -8.32 -27.29 19.10
C ARG A 355 -9.48 -28.30 19.06
N SER A 356 -10.40 -28.18 20.01
CA SER A 356 -11.59 -29.04 20.12
C SER A 356 -12.84 -28.46 19.46
N SER A 357 -12.90 -27.15 19.21
CA SER A 357 -14.06 -26.45 18.62
C SER A 357 -13.62 -25.50 17.50
N PHE A 358 -14.35 -25.53 16.39
CA PHE A 358 -14.17 -24.62 15.25
C PHE A 358 -15.36 -23.70 15.03
N LYS A 359 -16.26 -23.59 16.04
CA LYS A 359 -17.44 -22.74 15.94
C LYS A 359 -17.03 -21.29 15.68
N ALA A 360 -17.56 -20.74 14.60
CA ALA A 360 -17.35 -19.35 14.25
C ALA A 360 -17.90 -18.43 15.35
N PHE A 361 -17.09 -17.45 15.76
CA PHE A 361 -17.58 -16.33 16.56
C PHE A 361 -17.08 -15.01 15.98
N LEU A 362 -17.90 -13.98 16.15
CA LEU A 362 -17.60 -12.65 15.64
C LEU A 362 -16.80 -11.88 16.67
N GLU A 363 -15.63 -11.38 16.28
CA GLU A 363 -14.98 -10.30 16.97
C GLU A 363 -15.25 -8.99 16.24
N VAL A 364 -15.82 -8.05 16.98
CA VAL A 364 -15.94 -6.66 16.52
C VAL A 364 -14.73 -5.92 17.08
N VAL A 365 -13.73 -5.66 16.24
CA VAL A 365 -12.64 -4.76 16.60
C VAL A 365 -13.24 -3.36 16.71
N LYS A 366 -13.14 -2.74 17.89
CA LYS A 366 -13.65 -1.39 18.13
C LYS A 366 -12.50 -0.40 18.19
N ARG A 367 -12.74 0.84 17.77
CA ARG A 367 -11.82 1.99 17.92
C ARG A 367 -10.47 1.82 17.24
N ARG A 368 -10.45 1.16 16.08
CA ARG A 368 -9.29 1.08 15.18
C ARG A 368 -9.67 1.53 13.78
N SER A 369 -8.76 2.22 13.12
CA SER A 369 -8.84 2.52 11.69
C SER A 369 -8.16 1.43 10.85
N PHE A 370 -8.14 1.61 9.53
CA PHE A 370 -7.16 0.92 8.70
C PHE A 370 -5.73 1.35 9.08
N PRO A 371 -4.76 0.42 9.09
CA PRO A 371 -3.37 0.71 9.39
C PRO A 371 -2.71 1.52 8.28
N TRP A 372 -1.77 2.40 8.64
CA TRP A 372 -1.01 3.22 7.69
C TRP A 372 0.04 2.34 7.00
N GLU A 373 0.04 2.33 5.67
CA GLU A 373 1.02 1.55 4.90
C GLU A 373 2.37 2.28 4.85
N ASN A 374 3.47 1.52 4.71
CA ASN A 374 4.82 2.11 4.65
C ASN A 374 4.96 3.14 3.52
N VAL A 375 4.36 2.88 2.35
CA VAL A 375 4.39 3.82 1.22
C VAL A 375 3.67 5.14 1.53
N GLU A 376 2.62 5.10 2.36
CA GLU A 376 1.90 6.29 2.81
C GLU A 376 2.75 7.06 3.84
N MET A 377 3.43 6.35 4.74
CA MET A 377 4.33 6.95 5.72
C MET A 377 5.55 7.60 5.07
N ASP A 378 6.15 6.94 4.08
CA ASP A 378 7.23 7.50 3.26
C ASP A 378 6.75 8.76 2.53
N ALA A 379 5.50 8.75 2.05
CA ALA A 379 4.91 9.90 1.39
C ALA A 379 4.78 11.12 2.32
N ILE A 380 4.31 10.87 3.55
CA ILE A 380 4.16 11.86 4.62
C ILE A 380 5.53 12.39 5.05
N HIS A 381 6.52 11.52 5.27
CA HIS A 381 7.87 11.93 5.67
C HIS A 381 8.58 12.74 4.57
N SER A 382 8.40 12.38 3.31
CA SER A 382 8.93 13.15 2.18
C SER A 382 8.36 14.58 2.17
N LEU A 383 7.03 14.71 2.27
CA LEU A 383 6.38 16.02 2.34
C LEU A 383 6.84 16.83 3.58
N GLN A 384 6.99 16.16 4.73
CA GLN A 384 7.49 16.77 5.96
C GLN A 384 8.88 17.37 5.79
N LEU A 385 9.81 16.65 5.15
CA LEU A 385 11.17 17.13 4.91
C LEU A 385 11.19 18.35 3.99
N ILE A 386 10.37 18.32 2.93
CA ILE A 386 10.25 19.43 1.98
C ILE A 386 9.73 20.68 2.69
N LEU A 387 8.66 20.53 3.49
CA LEU A 387 8.10 21.63 4.27
C LEU A 387 9.10 22.19 5.28
N ARG A 388 9.85 21.34 5.99
CA ARG A 388 10.90 21.78 6.92
C ARG A 388 11.92 22.68 6.24
N GLY A 389 12.36 22.31 5.04
CA GLY A 389 13.24 23.15 4.23
C GLY A 389 12.60 24.49 3.87
N SER A 390 11.40 24.46 3.27
CA SER A 390 10.69 25.68 2.86
C SER A 390 10.40 26.64 4.02
N PHE A 391 10.04 26.12 5.20
CA PHE A 391 9.74 26.96 6.37
C PHE A 391 10.98 27.51 7.07
N GLN A 392 12.12 26.80 7.05
CA GLN A 392 13.39 27.35 7.55
C GLN A 392 13.86 28.52 6.69
N ASP A 393 13.74 28.41 5.37
CA ASP A 393 14.08 29.50 4.43
C ASP A 393 13.20 30.75 4.65
N ILE A 394 11.93 30.56 5.03
CA ILE A 394 10.99 31.64 5.36
C ILE A 394 11.36 32.29 6.71
N ASP A 395 11.69 31.50 7.73
CA ASP A 395 12.01 32.02 9.08
C ASP A 395 13.35 32.78 9.12
N ASP A 396 14.34 32.37 8.31
CA ASP A 396 15.64 33.05 8.18
C ASP A 396 15.58 34.34 7.34
N SER A 397 14.60 34.50 6.45
CA SER A 397 14.48 35.69 5.58
C SER A 397 13.80 36.92 6.22
N GLY A 398 13.42 36.86 7.49
CA GLY A 398 12.77 37.99 8.18
C GLY A 398 11.36 38.33 7.66
N THR A 399 10.74 37.46 6.86
CA THR A 399 9.42 37.66 6.22
C THR A 399 8.22 37.28 7.11
N LYS A 400 8.42 37.03 8.42
CA LYS A 400 7.34 36.76 9.39
C LYS A 400 6.19 37.78 9.31
N THR A 401 6.49 39.06 9.08
CA THR A 401 5.49 40.13 9.05
C THR A 401 4.68 40.17 7.74
N MET A 402 5.28 39.78 6.61
CA MET A 402 4.64 39.88 5.29
C MET A 402 3.75 38.67 4.99
N VAL A 403 4.13 37.49 5.49
CA VAL A 403 3.33 36.26 5.41
C VAL A 403 2.10 36.37 6.33
N HIS A 404 2.26 36.85 7.58
CA HIS A 404 1.11 37.12 8.46
C HIS A 404 0.14 38.19 7.90
N ALA A 405 0.65 39.19 7.17
CA ALA A 405 -0.19 40.18 6.50
C ALA A 405 -0.99 39.57 5.32
N ARG A 406 -0.34 38.78 4.44
CA ARG A 406 -1.02 38.03 3.38
C ARG A 406 -2.02 37.00 3.94
N LEU A 407 -1.73 36.38 5.09
CA LEU A 407 -2.62 35.42 5.75
C LEU A 407 -3.91 36.04 6.31
N ASN A 408 -3.83 37.28 6.82
CA ASN A 408 -5.01 38.00 7.30
C ASN A 408 -5.85 38.56 6.14
N ASP A 409 -5.22 38.95 5.03
CA ASP A 409 -5.92 39.41 3.82
C ASP A 409 -6.67 38.27 3.10
N LEU A 410 -6.21 37.02 3.18
CA LEU A 410 -6.90 35.86 2.57
C LEU A 410 -8.26 35.51 3.23
N LYS A 411 -8.61 36.12 4.38
CA LYS A 411 -9.97 36.07 4.94
C LYS A 411 -10.92 37.10 4.30
N LEU A 412 -10.41 38.04 3.50
CA LEU A 412 -11.16 39.12 2.88
C LEU A 412 -10.99 39.12 1.36
N GLN A 413 -11.97 38.50 0.71
CA GLN A 413 -12.48 38.81 -0.63
C GLN A 413 -11.79 38.20 -1.86
N SER A 414 -12.60 37.39 -2.54
CA SER A 414 -12.80 37.33 -3.99
C SER A 414 -12.39 38.59 -4.76
N ILE A 415 -11.21 38.58 -5.39
CA ILE A 415 -10.85 39.20 -6.67
C ILE A 415 -9.50 38.55 -7.03
N ASP A 416 -9.48 37.51 -7.89
CA ASP A 416 -8.27 37.22 -8.69
C ASP A 416 -8.48 36.29 -9.89
N GLU A 417 -9.66 36.30 -10.52
CA GLU A 417 -9.84 35.61 -11.82
C GLU A 417 -8.98 36.23 -12.93
N LEU A 418 -8.62 37.52 -12.83
CA LEU A 418 -7.79 38.22 -13.82
C LEU A 418 -6.29 37.92 -13.67
N SER A 419 -5.79 37.75 -12.45
CA SER A 419 -4.40 37.36 -12.18
C SER A 419 -4.17 35.88 -12.54
N SER A 420 -5.13 34.99 -12.24
CA SER A 420 -5.00 33.58 -12.60
C SER A 420 -4.98 33.36 -14.11
N VAL A 421 -5.82 34.08 -14.87
CA VAL A 421 -5.83 34.01 -16.34
C VAL A 421 -4.54 34.58 -16.94
N ALA A 422 -4.02 35.69 -16.39
CA ALA A 422 -2.75 36.26 -16.82
C ALA A 422 -1.57 35.31 -16.55
N SER A 423 -1.52 34.67 -15.38
CA SER A 423 -0.50 33.67 -15.05
C SER A 423 -0.60 32.41 -15.91
N GLU A 424 -1.83 31.99 -16.26
CA GLU A 424 -2.03 30.84 -17.13
C GLU A 424 -1.61 31.13 -18.59
N MET A 425 -1.85 32.36 -19.07
CA MET A 425 -1.36 32.81 -20.38
C MET A 425 0.17 32.90 -20.44
N VAL A 426 0.83 33.42 -19.40
CA VAL A 426 2.30 33.44 -19.32
C VAL A 426 2.85 32.00 -19.34
N ARG A 427 2.23 31.08 -18.61
CA ARG A 427 2.62 29.66 -18.59
C ARG A 427 2.49 28.99 -19.96
N LEU A 428 1.42 29.28 -20.71
CA LEU A 428 1.25 28.77 -22.08
C LEU A 428 2.34 29.27 -23.03
N ILE A 429 2.76 30.52 -22.87
CA ILE A 429 3.83 31.11 -23.69
C ILE A 429 5.18 30.46 -23.37
N GLU A 430 5.51 30.30 -22.08
CA GLU A 430 6.79 29.75 -21.63
C GLU A 430 6.96 28.26 -21.94
N THR A 431 5.89 27.47 -21.85
CA THR A 431 5.93 26.01 -22.05
C THR A 431 5.68 25.57 -23.49
N ALA A 432 5.34 26.50 -24.39
CA ALA A 432 5.10 26.17 -25.79
C ALA A 432 6.36 25.64 -26.49
N THR A 433 6.17 24.59 -27.29
CA THR A 433 7.24 24.00 -28.12
C THR A 433 7.51 24.79 -29.40
N ALA A 434 6.76 25.87 -29.65
CA ALA A 434 6.93 26.77 -30.79
C ALA A 434 7.50 28.13 -30.33
N PRO A 435 8.23 28.87 -31.19
CA PRO A 435 8.66 30.22 -30.87
C PRO A 435 7.45 31.17 -30.73
N ILE A 436 7.26 31.72 -29.53
CA ILE A 436 6.21 32.70 -29.23
C ILE A 436 6.83 33.97 -28.67
N LEU A 437 6.47 35.11 -29.27
CA LEU A 437 6.71 36.44 -28.74
C LEU A 437 5.39 37.22 -28.69
N ALA A 438 5.27 38.13 -27.72
CA ALA A 438 4.13 39.01 -27.55
C ALA A 438 4.61 40.46 -27.40
N VAL A 439 3.84 41.39 -27.97
CA VAL A 439 4.08 42.83 -27.85
C VAL A 439 2.81 43.54 -27.36
N ASP A 440 2.99 44.67 -26.69
CA ASP A 440 1.87 45.54 -26.33
C ASP A 440 1.42 46.43 -27.51
N SER A 441 0.42 47.29 -27.26
CA SER A 441 -0.13 48.22 -28.26
C SER A 441 0.88 49.26 -28.76
N SER A 442 2.00 49.46 -28.05
CA SER A 442 3.13 50.31 -28.46
C SER A 442 4.24 49.53 -29.18
N GLY A 443 4.07 48.23 -29.41
CA GLY A 443 5.08 47.39 -30.06
C GLY A 443 6.25 47.01 -29.15
N ILE A 444 6.10 47.16 -27.83
CA ILE A 444 7.11 46.77 -26.84
C ILE A 444 6.93 45.31 -26.47
N VAL A 445 8.02 44.55 -26.44
CA VAL A 445 8.01 43.13 -26.10
C VAL A 445 7.62 42.91 -24.65
N ASN A 446 6.52 42.18 -24.42
CA ASN A 446 5.99 41.80 -23.12
C ASN A 446 5.84 40.27 -22.93
N GLY A 447 6.22 39.48 -23.94
CA GLY A 447 6.35 38.03 -23.82
C GLY A 447 7.43 37.51 -24.77
N TRP A 448 8.30 36.63 -24.27
CA TRP A 448 9.41 36.08 -25.05
C TRP A 448 9.79 34.71 -24.50
N ASN A 449 9.44 33.64 -25.23
CA ASN A 449 9.69 32.29 -24.74
C ASN A 449 11.08 31.75 -25.11
N ALA A 450 11.47 30.65 -24.44
CA ALA A 450 12.78 30.04 -24.62
C ALA A 450 13.07 29.66 -26.09
N LYS A 451 12.03 29.29 -26.87
CA LYS A 451 12.18 28.90 -28.29
C LYS A 451 12.47 30.08 -29.21
N VAL A 452 11.93 31.27 -28.96
CA VAL A 452 12.36 32.48 -29.68
C VAL A 452 13.79 32.84 -29.31
N GLY A 453 14.16 32.70 -28.03
CA GLY A 453 15.53 32.97 -27.58
C GLY A 453 16.57 32.03 -28.20
N GLU A 454 16.25 30.74 -28.31
CA GLU A 454 17.09 29.76 -29.02
C GLU A 454 17.24 30.09 -30.51
N LEU A 455 16.15 30.54 -31.17
CA LEU A 455 16.14 30.81 -32.60
C LEU A 455 16.85 32.12 -32.98
N THR A 456 16.69 33.15 -32.16
CA THR A 456 17.26 34.48 -32.40
C THR A 456 18.65 34.65 -31.75
N GLY A 457 19.00 33.78 -30.80
CA GLY A 457 20.20 33.93 -29.96
C GLY A 457 20.07 35.01 -28.88
N LEU A 458 18.89 35.61 -28.70
CA LEU A 458 18.65 36.69 -27.75
C LEU A 458 17.88 36.20 -26.51
N PRO A 459 18.47 36.23 -25.30
CA PRO A 459 17.80 35.75 -24.10
C PRO A 459 16.65 36.66 -23.66
N VAL A 460 15.65 36.09 -22.97
CA VAL A 460 14.44 36.80 -22.51
C VAL A 460 14.74 38.10 -21.77
N GLY A 461 15.73 38.09 -20.86
CA GLY A 461 16.09 39.26 -20.07
C GLY A 461 16.61 40.44 -20.89
N GLU A 462 17.10 40.19 -22.11
CA GLU A 462 17.59 41.24 -23.02
C GLU A 462 16.56 41.64 -24.08
N ALA A 463 15.52 40.83 -24.30
CA ALA A 463 14.45 41.10 -25.26
C ALA A 463 13.27 41.85 -24.62
N MET A 464 12.97 41.54 -23.36
CA MET A 464 11.82 42.11 -22.63
C MET A 464 11.95 43.63 -22.47
N GLY A 465 10.87 44.36 -22.76
CA GLY A 465 10.82 45.82 -22.65
C GLY A 465 11.47 46.59 -23.79
N LYS A 466 12.01 45.92 -24.81
CA LYS A 466 12.54 46.56 -26.03
C LYS A 466 11.47 46.69 -27.12
N SER A 467 11.67 47.63 -28.04
CA SER A 467 10.83 47.77 -29.23
C SER A 467 11.14 46.66 -30.22
N LEU A 468 10.13 45.86 -30.60
CA LEU A 468 10.32 44.80 -31.59
C LEU A 468 10.81 45.37 -32.94
N VAL A 469 10.26 46.52 -33.35
CA VAL A 469 10.55 47.12 -34.67
C VAL A 469 11.89 47.85 -34.67
N HIS A 470 12.17 48.64 -33.64
CA HIS A 470 13.31 49.56 -33.65
C HIS A 470 14.58 48.98 -33.03
N ASP A 471 14.46 48.02 -32.10
CA ASP A 471 15.60 47.51 -31.33
C ASP A 471 16.00 46.07 -31.69
N LEU A 472 15.06 45.26 -32.21
CA LEU A 472 15.25 43.80 -32.35
C LEU A 472 15.27 43.29 -33.80
N VAL A 473 14.82 44.10 -34.76
CA VAL A 473 14.73 43.73 -36.18
C VAL A 473 15.78 44.49 -36.99
N PHE A 474 16.34 43.84 -38.01
CA PHE A 474 17.31 44.48 -38.93
C PHE A 474 16.66 45.63 -39.70
N GLU A 475 17.43 46.70 -39.96
CA GLU A 475 16.95 47.93 -40.62
C GLU A 475 16.22 47.67 -41.95
N GLU A 476 16.68 46.68 -42.73
CA GLU A 476 16.10 46.27 -44.01
C GLU A 476 14.69 45.66 -43.89
N SER A 477 14.30 45.22 -42.68
CA SER A 477 13.03 44.52 -42.41
C SER A 477 12.02 45.38 -41.63
N ILE A 478 12.40 46.59 -41.20
CA ILE A 478 11.58 47.48 -40.36
C ILE A 478 10.22 47.76 -41.01
N GLU A 479 10.19 48.22 -42.26
CA GLU A 479 8.95 48.61 -42.96
C GLU A 479 7.97 47.43 -43.11
N THR A 480 8.51 46.21 -43.24
CA THR A 480 7.69 44.99 -43.36
C THR A 480 7.10 44.59 -42.00
N VAL A 481 7.90 44.60 -40.93
CA VAL A 481 7.46 44.22 -39.58
C VAL A 481 6.47 45.24 -39.02
N GLU A 482 6.71 46.53 -39.25
CA GLU A 482 5.81 47.61 -38.82
C GLU A 482 4.43 47.49 -39.49
N LYS A 483 4.40 47.16 -40.78
CA LYS A 483 3.15 46.89 -41.51
C LYS A 483 2.43 45.65 -40.99
N MET A 484 3.16 44.58 -40.65
CA MET A 484 2.56 43.37 -40.07
C MET A 484 1.97 43.62 -38.68
N LEU A 485 2.68 44.34 -37.81
CA LEU A 485 2.20 44.72 -36.48
C LEU A 485 0.97 45.63 -36.56
N TYR A 486 0.97 46.61 -37.47
CA TYR A 486 -0.17 47.48 -37.71
C TYR A 486 -1.43 46.70 -38.13
N HIS A 487 -1.27 45.62 -38.90
CA HIS A 487 -2.37 44.73 -39.28
C HIS A 487 -2.80 43.76 -38.18
N ALA A 488 -1.91 43.43 -37.23
CA ALA A 488 -2.20 42.49 -36.14
C ALA A 488 -2.84 43.17 -34.91
N LEU A 489 -2.62 44.47 -34.72
CA LEU A 489 -3.13 45.27 -33.59
C LEU A 489 -4.47 46.00 -33.89
N ARG A 490 -5.05 45.79 -35.08
CA ARG A 490 -6.39 46.25 -35.49
C ARG A 490 -7.30 45.06 -35.72
#